data_AF-A0A5R2MY98-F1
#
_entry.id   AF-A0A5R2MY98-F1
#
_cell.length_a   1.000
_cell.length_b   1.000
_cell.length_c   1.000
_cell.angle_alpha   90.00
_cell.angle_beta   90.00
_cell.angle_gamma   90.00
#
_symmetry.space_group_name_H-M   'P 1'
#
loop_
_entity.id
_entity.type
_entity.pdbx_description
1 polymer ?
#
loop_
_entity_poly.entity_id
_entity_poly.type
_entity_poly.pdbx_seq_one_letter_code
_entity_poly.pdbx_strand_id
1 'polypeptide(L)'
;DGTWSQYQRETGNWAARRTKFADAVDFVGWYHSKTADSYGVARNDTYNLYLAYYLGWSAYGRGNRGDAGVQGYARATDKMARDYDAQLRQCGS
;
A
#
# COMPACT_ATOMS: atom_id res chain seq x y z
N ASP A 1 -7.59 13.72 8.65
CA ASP A 1 -7.96 12.29 8.77
C ASP A 1 -9.15 11.88 7.88
N GLY A 2 -9.03 12.03 6.55
CA GLY A 2 -10.07 11.58 5.62
C GLY A 2 -10.00 10.07 5.37
N THR A 3 -8.83 9.59 4.93
CA THR A 3 -8.63 8.21 4.50
C THR A 3 -8.76 7.18 5.62
N TRP A 4 -8.31 7.50 6.83
CA TRP A 4 -8.48 6.61 7.99
C TRP A 4 -9.94 6.50 8.42
N SER A 5 -10.66 7.63 8.46
CA SER A 5 -12.10 7.63 8.76
C SER A 5 -12.88 6.87 7.69
N GLN A 6 -12.46 6.96 6.42
CA GLN A 6 -12.99 6.14 5.33
C GLN A 6 -12.73 4.65 5.57
N TYR A 7 -11.51 4.27 5.93
CA TYR A 7 -11.17 2.90 6.30
C TYR A 7 -12.08 2.38 7.42
N GLN A 8 -12.17 3.09 8.56
CA GLN A 8 -13.00 2.67 9.70
C GLN A 8 -14.46 2.47 9.31
N ARG A 9 -15.00 3.35 8.45
CA ARG A 9 -16.37 3.25 7.95
C ARG A 9 -16.56 2.05 7.03
N GLU A 10 -15.63 1.83 6.09
CA GLU A 10 -15.76 0.80 5.07
C GLU A 10 -15.44 -0.61 5.59
N THR A 11 -14.59 -0.74 6.61
CA THR A 11 -14.30 -2.01 7.27
C THR A 11 -15.20 -2.27 8.48
N GLY A 12 -15.98 -1.28 8.91
CA GLY A 12 -16.77 -1.33 10.15
C GLY A 12 -15.93 -1.30 11.43
N ASN A 13 -14.60 -1.13 11.32
CA ASN A 13 -13.68 -1.17 12.44
C ASN A 13 -13.55 0.21 13.13
N TRP A 14 -14.64 0.67 13.75
CA TRP A 14 -14.69 1.96 14.43
C TRP A 14 -13.74 2.08 15.62
N ALA A 15 -13.34 0.96 16.21
CA ALA A 15 -12.40 0.92 17.33
C ALA A 15 -10.92 0.86 16.91
N ALA A 16 -10.63 0.81 15.60
CA ALA A 16 -9.27 0.78 15.07
C ALA A 16 -8.45 1.99 15.52
N ARG A 17 -7.19 1.76 15.91
CA ARG A 17 -6.26 2.81 16.37
C ARG A 17 -4.98 2.76 15.56
N ARG A 18 -4.57 3.89 14.98
CA ARG A 18 -3.31 4.00 14.22
C ARG A 18 -2.05 3.59 15.00
N THR A 19 -2.11 3.69 16.32
CA THR A 19 -1.01 3.32 17.22
C THR A 19 -0.93 1.82 17.48
N LYS A 20 -1.96 1.05 17.12
CA LYS A 20 -1.92 -0.42 17.19
C LYS A 20 -1.37 -0.95 15.87
N PHE A 21 -0.30 -1.72 15.98
CA PHE A 21 0.38 -2.29 14.82
C PHE A 21 -0.58 -3.08 13.90
N ALA A 22 -1.41 -3.95 14.47
CA ALA A 22 -2.37 -4.75 13.71
C ALA A 22 -3.34 -3.89 12.88
N ASP A 23 -3.93 -2.85 13.48
CA ASP A 23 -4.86 -1.94 12.80
C ASP A 23 -4.15 -1.10 11.73
N ALA A 24 -2.90 -0.72 11.96
CA ALA A 24 -2.09 0.02 10.99
C ALA A 24 -1.76 -0.83 9.76
N VAL A 25 -1.39 -2.10 9.95
CA VAL A 25 -1.12 -3.04 8.85
C VAL A 25 -2.41 -3.35 8.07
N ASP A 26 -3.53 -3.57 8.76
CA ASP A 26 -4.83 -3.79 8.10
C ASP A 26 -5.25 -2.60 7.24
N PHE A 27 -5.08 -1.37 7.76
CA PHE A 27 -5.30 -0.15 6.99
C PHE A 27 -4.47 -0.10 5.70
N VAL A 28 -3.18 -0.46 5.79
CA VAL A 28 -2.29 -0.49 4.61
C VAL A 28 -2.77 -1.55 3.61
N GLY A 29 -3.19 -2.72 4.06
CA GLY A 29 -3.77 -3.76 3.20
C GLY A 29 -5.06 -3.31 2.50
N TRP A 30 -5.99 -2.72 3.26
CA TRP A 30 -7.22 -2.13 2.73
C TRP A 30 -6.93 -1.06 1.69
N TYR A 31 -5.98 -0.16 1.95
CA TYR A 31 -5.59 0.89 1.01
C TYR A 31 -5.09 0.31 -0.31
N HIS A 32 -4.20 -0.69 -0.24
CA HIS A 32 -3.66 -1.34 -1.44
C HIS A 32 -4.73 -2.11 -2.22
N SER A 33 -5.69 -2.77 -1.55
CA SER A 33 -6.81 -3.40 -2.27
C SER A 33 -7.62 -2.37 -3.05
N LYS A 34 -7.95 -1.24 -2.42
CA LYS A 34 -8.66 -0.14 -3.08
C LYS A 34 -7.87 0.43 -4.25
N THR A 35 -6.55 0.57 -4.13
CA THR A 35 -5.67 0.96 -5.24
C THR A 35 -5.78 -0.04 -6.40
N ALA A 36 -5.67 -1.34 -6.12
CA ALA A 36 -5.75 -2.39 -7.13
C ALA A 36 -7.11 -2.36 -7.86
N ASP A 37 -8.20 -2.29 -7.10
CA ASP A 37 -9.56 -2.34 -7.64
C ASP A 37 -9.92 -1.06 -8.43
N SER A 38 -9.38 0.10 -8.03
CA SER A 38 -9.73 1.39 -8.66
C SER A 38 -8.83 1.77 -9.83
N TYR A 39 -7.56 1.33 -9.83
CA TYR A 39 -6.55 1.77 -10.81
C TYR A 39 -5.95 0.62 -11.63
N GLY A 40 -6.46 -0.61 -11.46
CA GLY A 40 -5.97 -1.78 -12.21
C GLY A 40 -4.53 -2.16 -11.90
N VAL A 41 -3.99 -1.72 -10.77
CA VAL A 41 -2.65 -2.09 -10.30
C VAL A 41 -2.69 -3.52 -9.80
N ALA A 42 -1.76 -4.36 -10.26
CA ALA A 42 -1.68 -5.72 -9.76
C ALA A 42 -1.35 -5.73 -8.26
N ARG A 43 -1.97 -6.63 -7.49
CA ARG A 43 -1.77 -6.69 -6.02
C ARG A 43 -0.32 -7.01 -5.61
N ASN A 44 0.49 -7.52 -6.53
CA ASN A 44 1.92 -7.79 -6.36
C ASN A 44 2.83 -6.75 -7.03
N ASP A 45 2.28 -5.68 -7.61
CA ASP A 45 3.05 -4.56 -8.15
C ASP A 45 3.36 -3.55 -7.04
N THR A 46 4.32 -3.94 -6.17
CA THR A 46 4.69 -3.15 -4.99
C THR A 46 5.16 -1.74 -5.35
N TYR A 47 5.81 -1.57 -6.51
CA TYR A 47 6.24 -0.26 -7.00
C TYR A 47 5.05 0.70 -7.17
N ASN A 48 4.05 0.32 -7.95
CA ASN A 48 2.90 1.19 -8.21
C ASN A 48 2.00 1.35 -6.98
N LEU A 49 1.89 0.30 -6.15
CA LEU A 49 1.22 0.35 -4.87
C LEU A 49 1.85 1.39 -3.92
N TYR A 50 3.18 1.43 -3.83
CA TYR A 50 3.90 2.44 -3.05
C TYR A 50 3.66 3.86 -3.59
N LEU A 51 3.75 4.06 -4.91
CA LEU A 51 3.50 5.38 -5.50
C LEU A 51 2.09 5.88 -5.21
N ALA A 52 1.08 5.01 -5.32
CA ALA A 52 -0.30 5.36 -4.98
C ALA A 52 -0.43 5.72 -3.50
N TYR A 53 0.20 4.96 -2.60
CA TYR A 53 0.17 5.22 -1.16
C TYR A 53 0.84 6.56 -0.80
N TYR A 54 2.00 6.86 -1.41
CA TYR A 54 2.76 8.08 -1.13
C TYR A 54 2.08 9.35 -1.69
N LEU A 55 1.61 9.29 -2.94
CA LEU A 55 1.04 10.44 -3.66
C LEU A 55 -0.45 10.65 -3.35
N GLY A 56 -1.12 9.60 -2.90
CA GLY A 56 -2.58 9.53 -2.83
C GLY A 56 -3.22 9.19 -4.18
N TRP A 57 -4.39 8.55 -4.10
CA TRP A 57 -5.20 8.11 -5.23
C TRP A 57 -5.45 9.18 -6.30
N SER A 58 -5.83 10.40 -5.91
CA SER A 58 -6.15 11.46 -6.89
C SER A 58 -4.93 11.84 -7.75
N ALA A 59 -3.76 12.02 -7.14
CA ALA A 59 -2.55 12.38 -7.88
C ALA A 59 -2.06 11.21 -8.74
N TYR A 60 -2.01 10.00 -8.16
CA TYR A 60 -1.61 8.78 -8.86
C TYR A 60 -2.49 8.49 -10.08
N GLY A 61 -3.82 8.63 -9.92
CA GLY A 61 -4.81 8.44 -10.98
C GLY A 61 -4.70 9.45 -12.13
N ARG A 62 -4.22 10.67 -11.85
CA ARG A 62 -3.87 11.66 -12.88
C ARG A 62 -2.54 11.36 -13.59
N GLY A 63 -1.91 10.22 -13.32
CA GLY A 63 -0.63 9.84 -13.91
C GLY A 63 0.59 10.40 -13.20
N ASN A 64 0.44 11.04 -12.03
CA ASN A 64 1.61 11.48 -11.26
C ASN A 64 2.40 10.27 -10.76
N ARG A 65 3.73 10.34 -10.88
CA ARG A 65 4.67 9.31 -10.41
C ARG A 65 5.67 9.84 -9.37
N GLY A 66 5.48 11.07 -8.89
CA GLY A 66 6.37 11.73 -7.95
C GLY A 66 7.71 12.10 -8.57
N ASP A 67 8.58 12.71 -7.77
CA ASP A 67 9.94 13.01 -8.15
C ASP A 67 10.83 11.75 -8.17
N ALA A 68 12.10 11.93 -8.58
CA ALA A 68 13.07 10.84 -8.65
C ALA A 68 13.33 10.18 -7.28
N GLY A 69 13.19 10.92 -6.17
CA GLY A 69 13.35 10.41 -4.82
C GLY A 69 12.23 9.45 -4.45
N VAL A 70 10.97 9.84 -4.66
CA VAL A 70 9.79 8.98 -4.44
C VAL A 70 9.87 7.71 -5.28
N GLN A 71 10.25 7.83 -6.55
CA GLN A 71 10.44 6.68 -7.42
C GLN A 71 11.60 5.78 -6.96
N GLY A 72 12.66 6.36 -6.38
CA GLY A 72 13.76 5.64 -5.76
C GLY A 72 13.29 4.80 -4.56
N TYR A 73 12.50 5.39 -3.67
CA TYR A 73 11.90 4.66 -2.54
C TYR A 73 10.97 3.54 -3.01
N ALA A 74 10.12 3.81 -4.00
CA ALA A 74 9.24 2.79 -4.58
C ALA A 74 10.03 1.59 -5.13
N ARG A 75 11.16 1.83 -5.82
CA ARG A 75 12.07 0.77 -6.28
C ARG A 75 12.71 0.00 -5.13
N ALA A 76 13.14 0.69 -4.07
CA ALA A 76 13.70 0.04 -2.90
C ALA A 76 12.68 -0.85 -2.17
N THR A 77 11.43 -0.38 -2.04
CA THR A 77 10.33 -1.16 -1.46
C THR A 77 9.98 -2.37 -2.32
N ASP A 78 9.94 -2.23 -3.64
CA ASP A 78 9.72 -3.36 -4.56
C ASP A 78 10.83 -4.41 -4.44
N LYS A 79 12.09 -3.99 -4.38
CA LYS A 79 13.21 -4.90 -4.13
C LYS A 79 13.03 -5.64 -2.80
N MET A 80 12.73 -4.93 -1.73
CA MET A 80 12.52 -5.51 -0.40
C MET A 80 11.38 -6.55 -0.41
N ALA A 81 10.27 -6.26 -1.09
CA ALA A 81 9.15 -7.20 -1.20
C ALA A 81 9.53 -8.48 -1.94
N ARG A 82 10.31 -8.38 -3.03
CA ARG A 82 10.83 -9.55 -3.76
C ARG A 82 11.79 -10.38 -2.93
N ASP A 83 12.67 -9.73 -2.16
CA ASP A 83 13.61 -10.41 -1.27
C ASP A 83 12.84 -11.21 -0.19
N TYR A 84 11.82 -10.61 0.44
CA TYR A 84 10.97 -11.30 1.42
C TYR A 84 10.13 -12.42 0.81
N ASP A 85 9.56 -12.24 -0.38
CA ASP A 85 8.82 -13.31 -1.07
C ASP A 85 9.73 -14.52 -1.37
N ALA A 86 10.98 -14.28 -1.79
CA ALA A 86 11.96 -15.34 -1.97
C ALA A 86 12.30 -16.07 -0.66
N GLN A 87 12.48 -15.33 0.44
CA GLN A 87 12.74 -15.90 1.77
C GLN A 87 11.56 -16.75 2.26
N LEU A 88 10.33 -16.23 2.14
CA LEU A 88 9.13 -16.94 2.59
C LEU A 88 8.90 -18.25 1.84
N ARG A 89 9.22 -18.29 0.54
CA ARG A 89 9.17 -19.52 -0.27
C ARG A 89 10.19 -20.57 0.18
N GLN A 90 11.30 -20.16 0.80
CA GLN A 90 12.32 -21.06 1.33
C GLN A 90 12.03 -21.51 2.78
N CYS A 91 11.22 -20.76 3.53
CA CYS A 91 10.87 -21.11 4.91
C CYS A 91 9.78 -22.21 5.04
N GLY A 92 9.26 -22.71 3.93
CA GLY A 92 8.20 -23.73 3.89
C GLY A 92 8.63 -25.12 3.41
N SER A 93 9.94 -25.37 3.26
CA SER A 93 10.53 -26.68 2.91
C SER A 93 11.12 -27.40 4.11
#